data_AF-A0A1H4FHH8-F1
#
_entry.id   AF-A0A1H4FHH8-F1
#
_cell.length_a   1.000
_cell.length_b   1.000
_cell.length_c   1.000
_cell.angle_alpha   90.00
_cell.angle_beta   90.00
_cell.angle_gamma   90.00
#
_symmetry.space_group_name_H-M   'P 1'
#
loop_
_entity.id
_entity.type
_entity.pdbx_description
1 polymer ?
#
loop_
_entity_poly.entity_id
_entity_poly.type
_entity_poly.pdbx_seq_one_letter_code
_entity_poly.pdbx_strand_id
1 'polypeptide(L)'
;MAGMLTEHYKYIGNHQWTIPVFLFRYHEDAEAYLFALVRDEERKREVYGRRGSDFIALALDKEGDIERFIVGEAKWRKKLQPSVVAELMYGKKKRNSDTNELEHDGKGIWFQINRDISAPHGLRQLQRLLREIDPDGYSAAIARLDRVLVVRNAEPLPRTNLIMISGGDVSSRKSQTSLIHWEEAPKEYTAPHDLQVVELILQDGDKLIDRIYDALWAA
;
A
#
# COMPACT_ATOMS: atom_id res chain seq x y z
N MET A 1 5.53 2.03 -8.90
CA MET A 1 4.37 1.73 -9.76
C MET A 1 3.05 2.18 -9.14
N ALA A 2 2.71 1.75 -7.92
CA ALA A 2 1.43 2.16 -7.29
C ALA A 2 1.23 3.67 -7.20
N GLY A 3 2.28 4.40 -6.84
CA GLY A 3 2.22 5.85 -6.83
C GLY A 3 1.92 6.46 -8.20
N MET A 4 2.68 6.10 -9.23
CA MET A 4 2.48 6.62 -10.60
C MET A 4 1.07 6.35 -11.14
N LEU A 5 0.50 5.16 -10.87
CA LEU A 5 -0.89 4.89 -11.25
C LEU A 5 -1.87 5.77 -10.48
N THR A 6 -1.58 6.04 -9.20
CA THR A 6 -2.43 6.88 -8.37
C THR A 6 -2.53 8.31 -8.89
N GLU A 7 -1.44 8.87 -9.41
CA GLU A 7 -1.44 10.23 -9.98
C GLU A 7 -2.10 10.31 -11.38
N HIS A 8 -2.13 9.22 -12.14
CA HIS A 8 -2.55 9.25 -13.54
C HIS A 8 -3.86 8.51 -13.84
N TYR A 9 -4.38 7.71 -12.92
CA TYR A 9 -5.63 6.96 -13.10
C TYR A 9 -6.83 7.67 -12.46
N LYS A 10 -8.04 7.34 -12.91
CA LYS A 10 -9.28 7.86 -12.31
C LYS A 10 -9.75 6.94 -11.20
N TYR A 11 -9.94 7.51 -10.02
CA TYR A 11 -10.38 6.83 -8.81
C TYR A 11 -11.80 7.25 -8.43
N ILE A 12 -12.43 6.50 -7.53
CA ILE A 12 -13.70 6.91 -6.91
C ILE A 12 -13.61 8.34 -6.39
N GLY A 13 -14.62 9.15 -6.70
CA GLY A 13 -14.69 10.57 -6.35
C GLY A 13 -13.96 11.51 -7.32
N ASN A 14 -13.23 10.99 -8.32
CA ASN A 14 -12.50 11.78 -9.33
C ASN A 14 -11.52 12.82 -8.73
N HIS A 15 -10.94 12.50 -7.57
CA HIS A 15 -9.93 13.36 -6.95
C HIS A 15 -8.63 13.37 -7.76
N GLN A 16 -7.95 14.52 -7.75
CA GLN A 16 -6.60 14.63 -8.28
C GLN A 16 -5.62 14.30 -7.17
N TRP A 17 -4.96 13.16 -7.31
CA TRP A 17 -3.97 12.70 -6.36
C TRP A 17 -2.60 13.23 -6.74
N THR A 18 -1.87 13.73 -5.75
CA THR A 18 -0.47 14.08 -5.86
C THR A 18 0.35 13.25 -4.88
N ILE A 19 1.51 12.81 -5.33
CA ILE A 19 2.51 12.16 -4.50
C ILE A 19 3.64 13.16 -4.31
N PRO A 20 3.58 13.97 -3.24
CA PRO A 20 4.58 15.00 -3.01
C PRO A 20 5.96 14.38 -2.75
N VAL A 21 5.98 13.18 -2.16
CA VAL A 21 7.19 12.39 -1.95
C VAL A 21 6.85 10.91 -1.97
N PHE A 22 7.65 10.11 -2.67
CA PHE A 22 7.57 8.66 -2.54
C PHE A 22 8.07 8.28 -1.14
N LEU A 23 7.13 7.89 -0.28
CA LEU A 23 7.48 7.37 1.05
C LEU A 23 8.26 6.07 0.87
N PHE A 24 9.58 6.15 1.02
CA PHE A 24 10.36 4.98 1.39
C PHE A 24 9.95 4.66 2.82
N ARG A 25 9.43 3.44 3.04
CA ARG A 25 9.03 3.01 4.39
C ARG A 25 10.21 3.25 5.32
N TYR A 26 9.93 3.89 6.44
CA TYR A 26 10.96 4.19 7.43
C TYR A 26 11.64 2.88 7.82
N HIS A 27 12.91 2.76 7.46
CA HIS A 27 13.66 1.52 7.50
C HIS A 27 14.50 1.41 8.76
N GLU A 28 14.34 2.22 9.81
CA GLU A 28 15.19 2.14 11.01
C GLU A 28 15.38 0.71 11.53
N ASP A 29 14.31 -0.09 11.60
CA ASP A 29 14.41 -1.51 11.97
C ASP A 29 15.21 -2.33 10.96
N ALA A 30 15.02 -2.08 9.66
CA ALA A 30 15.76 -2.74 8.58
C ALA A 30 17.22 -2.24 8.50
N GLU A 31 17.50 -0.98 8.83
CA GLU A 31 18.81 -0.34 8.86
C GLU A 31 19.61 -0.89 10.04
N ALA A 32 19.04 -0.88 11.25
CA ALA A 32 19.63 -1.51 12.43
C ALA A 32 19.89 -3.01 12.19
N TYR A 33 18.95 -3.68 11.52
CA TYR A 33 19.10 -5.08 11.15
C TYR A 33 20.20 -5.31 10.10
N LEU A 34 20.25 -4.52 9.02
CA LEU A 34 21.32 -4.58 8.01
C LEU A 34 22.68 -4.29 8.62
N PHE A 35 22.76 -3.29 9.50
CA PHE A 35 23.96 -2.94 10.24
C PHE A 35 24.45 -4.12 11.10
N ALA A 36 23.53 -4.80 11.79
CA ALA A 36 23.87 -5.97 12.57
C ALA A 36 24.27 -7.19 11.72
N LEU A 37 23.61 -7.42 10.58
CA LEU A 37 23.98 -8.49 9.63
C LEU A 37 25.39 -8.34 9.07
N VAL A 38 25.81 -7.11 8.75
CA VAL A 38 27.16 -6.85 8.23
C VAL A 38 28.24 -7.07 9.30
N ARG A 39 27.85 -7.14 10.58
CA ARG A 39 28.76 -7.23 11.73
C ARG A 39 28.75 -8.58 12.45
N ASP A 40 27.86 -9.49 12.06
CA ASP A 40 27.68 -10.80 12.69
C ASP A 40 27.37 -11.85 11.61
N GLU A 41 28.38 -12.63 11.24
CA GLU A 41 28.29 -13.67 10.20
C GLU A 41 27.39 -14.86 10.62
N GLU A 42 27.10 -15.02 11.92
CA GLU A 42 26.23 -16.08 12.42
C GLU A 42 24.74 -15.70 12.37
N ARG A 43 24.41 -14.40 12.22
CA ARG A 43 23.03 -13.94 12.05
C ARG A 43 22.44 -14.44 10.74
N LYS A 44 21.51 -15.39 10.86
CA LYS A 44 20.68 -15.84 9.73
C LYS A 44 19.60 -14.80 9.44
N ARG A 45 19.22 -14.73 8.16
CA ARG A 45 18.29 -13.72 7.66
C ARG A 45 16.90 -13.84 8.29
N GLU A 46 16.62 -13.05 9.33
CA GLU A 46 15.30 -12.86 9.92
C GLU A 46 14.70 -11.59 9.32
N VAL A 47 14.05 -11.70 8.15
CA VAL A 47 13.36 -10.54 7.57
C VAL A 47 12.19 -10.16 8.48
N TYR A 48 12.41 -9.19 9.36
CA TYR A 48 11.32 -8.55 10.09
C TYR A 48 10.36 -7.92 9.07
N GLY A 49 9.08 -8.25 9.17
CA GLY A 49 8.06 -7.73 8.26
C GLY A 49 8.01 -6.20 8.34
N ARG A 50 8.03 -5.54 7.17
CA ARG A 50 7.95 -4.07 7.08
C ARG A 50 6.56 -3.62 7.53
N ARG A 51 6.48 -2.81 8.58
CA ARG A 51 5.22 -2.24 9.08
C ARG A 51 4.90 -0.93 8.34
N GLY A 52 3.61 -0.62 8.20
CA GLY A 52 3.13 0.60 7.55
C GLY A 52 2.69 0.39 6.10
N SER A 53 1.95 1.37 5.60
CA SER A 53 1.34 1.38 4.28
C SER A 53 2.37 1.37 3.16
N ASP A 54 2.01 0.79 2.02
CA ASP A 54 2.92 0.64 0.89
C ASP A 54 3.19 1.99 0.19
N PHE A 55 2.22 2.92 0.22
CA PHE A 55 2.41 4.33 -0.09
C PHE A 55 1.24 5.19 0.48
N ILE A 56 1.41 6.51 0.46
CA ILE A 56 0.36 7.50 0.74
C ILE A 56 0.39 8.57 -0.36
N ALA A 57 -0.77 9.04 -0.79
CA ALA A 57 -0.91 10.23 -1.64
C ALA A 57 -1.95 11.20 -1.05
N LEU A 58 -1.85 12.48 -1.43
CA LEU A 58 -2.75 13.54 -0.98
C LEU A 58 -3.61 14.01 -2.14
N ALA A 59 -4.87 14.35 -1.87
CA ALA A 59 -5.64 15.22 -2.75
C ALA A 59 -5.63 16.62 -2.11
N LEU A 60 -5.09 17.59 -2.84
CA LEU A 60 -4.99 18.96 -2.39
C LEU A 60 -6.09 19.80 -3.05
N ASP A 61 -6.64 20.74 -2.30
CA ASP A 61 -7.52 21.78 -2.85
C ASP A 61 -6.69 22.87 -3.57
N LYS A 62 -7.38 23.94 -4.00
CA LYS A 62 -6.75 25.04 -4.74
C LYS A 62 -5.83 25.89 -3.86
N GLU A 63 -6.06 25.85 -2.55
CA GLU A 63 -5.32 26.55 -1.52
C GLU A 63 -4.13 25.72 -1.00
N GLY A 64 -3.99 24.47 -1.45
CA GLY A 64 -2.94 23.55 -1.02
C GLY A 64 -3.21 22.86 0.31
N ASP A 65 -4.44 22.96 0.84
CA ASP A 65 -4.90 22.18 1.99
C ASP A 65 -5.31 20.76 1.56
N ILE A 66 -5.32 19.81 2.49
CA ILE A 66 -5.62 18.41 2.25
C ILE A 66 -7.13 18.18 2.39
N GLU A 67 -7.79 17.92 1.25
CA GLU A 67 -9.18 17.47 1.21
C GLU A 67 -9.30 16.03 1.72
N ARG A 68 -8.40 15.17 1.25
CA ARG A 68 -8.35 13.74 1.60
C ARG A 68 -6.99 13.14 1.31
N PHE A 69 -6.77 11.93 1.82
CA PHE A 69 -5.58 11.14 1.50
C PHE A 69 -5.97 9.72 1.09
N ILE A 70 -5.06 9.06 0.38
CA ILE A 70 -5.18 7.66 -0.02
C ILE A 70 -4.07 6.84 0.60
N VAL A 71 -4.42 5.68 1.13
CA VAL A 71 -3.49 4.72 1.73
C VAL A 71 -3.46 3.49 0.88
N GLY A 72 -2.27 3.15 0.38
CA GLY A 72 -2.07 2.04 -0.53
C GLY A 72 -1.53 0.78 0.11
N GLU A 73 -2.10 -0.36 -0.29
CA GLU A 73 -1.54 -1.69 -0.13
C GLU A 73 -1.28 -2.26 -1.53
N ALA A 74 -0.02 -2.57 -1.85
CA ALA A 74 0.42 -2.96 -3.19
C ALA A 74 1.14 -4.31 -3.19
N LYS A 75 0.65 -5.26 -3.99
CA LYS A 75 1.25 -6.61 -4.09
C LYS A 75 1.63 -6.94 -5.52
N TRP A 76 2.86 -7.42 -5.69
CA TRP A 76 3.32 -8.03 -6.94
C TRP A 76 3.32 -9.57 -6.85
N ARG A 77 2.88 -10.26 -7.90
CA ARG A 77 3.01 -11.72 -8.06
C ARG A 77 3.40 -12.10 -9.48
N LYS A 78 4.42 -12.95 -9.64
CA LYS A 78 4.90 -13.39 -10.97
C LYS A 78 3.80 -14.03 -11.82
N LYS A 79 2.89 -14.79 -11.20
CA LYS A 79 1.71 -15.36 -11.84
C LYS A 79 0.49 -15.01 -11.01
N LEU A 80 -0.43 -14.24 -11.57
CA LEU A 80 -1.64 -13.84 -10.87
C LEU A 80 -2.82 -14.74 -11.27
N GLN A 81 -3.13 -15.69 -10.40
CA GLN A 81 -4.23 -16.66 -10.54
C GLN A 81 -5.29 -16.44 -9.43
N PRO A 82 -6.53 -16.93 -9.61
CA PRO A 82 -7.58 -16.79 -8.60
C PRO A 82 -7.16 -17.25 -7.19
N SER A 83 -6.46 -18.38 -7.07
CA SER A 83 -5.98 -18.91 -5.79
C SER A 83 -4.95 -18.00 -5.12
N VAL A 84 -4.08 -17.37 -5.91
CA VAL A 84 -3.07 -16.42 -5.43
C VAL A 84 -3.74 -15.14 -4.94
N VAL A 85 -4.73 -14.64 -5.67
CA VAL A 85 -5.55 -13.49 -5.25
C VAL A 85 -6.29 -13.83 -3.96
N ALA A 86 -6.95 -14.99 -3.87
CA ALA A 86 -7.63 -15.42 -2.65
C ALA A 86 -6.66 -15.51 -1.45
N GLU A 87 -5.46 -16.07 -1.62
CA GLU A 87 -4.46 -16.08 -0.54
C GLU A 87 -4.04 -14.66 -0.12
N LEU A 88 -3.87 -13.73 -1.06
CA LEU A 88 -3.56 -12.34 -0.76
C LEU A 88 -4.66 -11.68 0.07
N MET A 89 -5.92 -11.84 -0.34
CA MET A 89 -7.06 -11.16 0.27
C MET A 89 -7.44 -11.78 1.62
N TYR A 90 -7.45 -13.11 1.72
CA TYR A 90 -7.99 -13.86 2.86
C TYR A 90 -6.91 -14.47 3.77
N GLY A 91 -5.67 -14.56 3.33
CA GLY A 91 -4.57 -15.17 4.07
C GLY A 91 -4.27 -16.59 3.62
N LYS A 92 -3.35 -17.28 4.30
CA LYS A 92 -2.91 -18.63 3.90
C LYS A 92 -3.95 -19.67 4.28
N LYS A 93 -4.11 -20.70 3.46
CA LYS A 93 -4.89 -21.87 3.86
C LYS A 93 -4.19 -22.63 4.98
N LYS A 94 -4.92 -22.92 6.04
CA LYS A 94 -4.51 -23.79 7.14
C LYS A 94 -5.60 -24.83 7.37
N ARG A 95 -5.18 -26.00 7.84
CA ARG A 95 -6.11 -27.05 8.22
C ARG A 95 -6.78 -26.63 9.51
N ASN A 96 -8.10 -26.48 9.49
CA ASN A 96 -8.90 -26.22 10.66
C ASN A 96 -8.90 -27.49 11.54
N SER A 97 -8.62 -27.36 12.84
CA SER A 97 -8.53 -28.48 13.77
C SER A 97 -9.87 -29.17 13.99
N ASP A 98 -10.97 -28.43 13.83
CA ASP A 98 -12.31 -28.86 14.23
C ASP A 98 -13.06 -29.45 13.03
N THR A 99 -12.90 -28.86 11.84
CA THR A 99 -13.55 -29.33 10.59
C THR A 99 -12.65 -30.25 9.76
N ASN A 100 -11.34 -30.26 10.02
CA ASN A 100 -10.32 -30.93 9.20
C ASN A 100 -10.26 -30.44 7.74
N GLU A 101 -10.89 -29.31 7.42
CA GLU A 101 -10.90 -28.69 6.09
C GLU A 101 -9.79 -27.64 5.95
N LEU A 102 -9.41 -27.32 4.70
CA LEU A 102 -8.44 -26.27 4.40
C LEU A 102 -9.16 -24.92 4.27
N GLU A 103 -9.02 -24.07 5.29
CA GLU A 103 -9.66 -22.77 5.38
C GLU A 103 -8.62 -21.64 5.39
N HIS A 104 -8.97 -20.47 4.88
CA HIS A 104 -8.09 -19.31 4.96
C HIS A 104 -7.95 -18.84 6.40
N ASP A 105 -6.73 -18.51 6.84
CA ASP A 105 -6.45 -18.15 8.23
C ASP A 105 -6.92 -16.74 8.63
N GLY A 106 -7.55 -16.02 7.71
CA GLY A 106 -8.12 -14.71 7.93
C GLY A 106 -7.07 -13.62 8.14
N LYS A 107 -5.80 -13.84 7.76
CA LYS A 107 -4.69 -12.88 7.96
C LYS A 107 -4.21 -12.20 6.67
N GLY A 108 -5.10 -12.12 5.68
CA GLY A 108 -4.84 -11.44 4.39
C GLY A 108 -4.99 -9.91 4.46
N ILE A 109 -5.06 -9.29 3.28
CA ILE A 109 -5.19 -7.83 3.12
C ILE A 109 -6.45 -7.30 3.81
N TRP A 110 -7.59 -8.00 3.69
CA TRP A 110 -8.85 -7.55 4.32
C TRP A 110 -8.71 -7.39 5.83
N PHE A 111 -8.05 -8.34 6.48
CA PHE A 111 -7.80 -8.28 7.91
C PHE A 111 -6.92 -7.10 8.32
N GLN A 112 -5.91 -6.78 7.51
CA GLN A 112 -4.99 -5.68 7.80
C GLN A 112 -5.70 -4.33 7.64
N ILE A 113 -6.40 -4.14 6.53
CA ILE A 113 -7.00 -2.85 6.19
C ILE A 113 -8.21 -2.51 7.07
N ASN A 114 -9.00 -3.51 7.48
CA ASN A 114 -10.13 -3.32 8.39
C ASN A 114 -9.69 -2.94 9.81
N ARG A 115 -8.44 -3.22 10.18
CA ARG A 115 -7.87 -2.95 11.50
C ARG A 115 -6.93 -1.74 11.51
N ASP A 116 -6.76 -1.10 10.37
CA ASP A 116 -5.87 0.05 10.27
C ASP A 116 -6.46 1.25 11.00
N ILE A 117 -5.58 2.09 11.53
CA ILE A 117 -5.99 3.29 12.26
C ILE A 117 -6.34 4.40 11.27
N SER A 118 -7.25 5.29 11.66
CA SER A 118 -7.76 6.35 10.77
C SER A 118 -6.64 7.26 10.25
N ALA A 119 -5.66 7.62 11.09
CA ALA A 119 -4.47 8.37 10.69
C ALA A 119 -3.21 7.49 10.85
N PRO A 120 -2.75 6.80 9.80
CA PRO A 120 -1.61 5.90 9.88
C PRO A 120 -0.31 6.66 10.15
N HIS A 121 0.68 5.97 10.74
CA HIS A 121 1.99 6.56 11.03
C HIS A 121 2.67 7.19 9.79
N GLY A 122 2.39 6.66 8.59
CA GLY A 122 2.90 7.22 7.34
C GLY A 122 2.51 8.68 7.11
N LEU A 123 1.38 9.18 7.66
CA LEU A 123 1.03 10.60 7.59
C LEU A 123 2.00 11.47 8.40
N ARG A 124 2.48 10.98 9.55
CA ARG A 124 3.50 11.67 10.36
C ARG A 124 4.85 11.70 9.64
N GLN A 125 5.21 10.60 8.97
CA GLN A 125 6.41 10.56 8.14
C GLN A 125 6.29 11.56 6.97
N LEU A 126 5.16 11.54 6.27
CA LEU A 126 4.87 12.47 5.19
C LEU A 126 4.98 13.92 5.65
N GLN A 127 4.36 14.27 6.79
CA GLN A 127 4.45 15.62 7.36
C GLN A 127 5.90 16.09 7.56
N ARG A 128 6.77 15.22 8.10
CA ARG A 128 8.19 15.54 8.31
C ARG A 128 8.89 15.81 6.98
N LEU A 129 8.65 14.96 5.98
CA LEU A 129 9.22 15.13 4.65
C LEU A 129 8.74 16.42 3.97
N LEU A 130 7.46 16.76 4.07
CA LEU A 130 6.94 18.02 3.52
C LEU A 130 7.65 19.25 4.11
N ARG A 131 7.94 19.23 5.42
CA ARG A 131 8.71 20.29 6.10
C ARG A 131 10.16 20.37 5.63
N GLU A 132 10.73 19.26 5.20
CA GLU A 132 12.12 19.19 4.73
C GLU A 132 12.26 19.58 3.26
N ILE A 133 11.34 19.16 2.38
CA ILE A 133 11.47 19.36 0.93
C ILE A 133 11.03 20.75 0.47
N ASP A 134 9.90 21.25 0.99
CA ASP A 134 9.31 22.53 0.58
C ASP A 134 8.29 23.01 1.64
N PRO A 135 8.77 23.55 2.77
CA PRO A 135 7.90 23.95 3.87
C PRO A 135 6.94 25.09 3.51
N ASP A 136 7.35 25.99 2.62
CA ASP A 136 6.53 27.13 2.20
C ASP A 136 5.44 26.68 1.23
N GLY A 137 5.81 25.88 0.21
CA GLY A 137 4.87 25.34 -0.78
C GLY A 137 3.84 24.36 -0.20
N TYR A 138 4.18 23.65 0.87
CA TYR A 138 3.27 22.73 1.56
C TYR A 138 2.73 23.26 2.90
N SER A 139 2.84 24.55 3.17
CA SER A 139 2.48 25.14 4.47
C SER A 139 1.04 24.82 4.91
N ALA A 140 0.06 24.92 4.00
CA ALA A 140 -1.34 24.57 4.27
C ALA A 140 -1.52 23.07 4.61
N ALA A 141 -0.96 22.19 3.78
CA ALA A 141 -0.98 20.75 4.00
C ALA A 141 -0.28 20.35 5.32
N ILE A 142 0.86 20.95 5.66
CA ILE A 142 1.58 20.73 6.92
C ILE A 142 0.71 21.12 8.11
N ALA A 143 0.07 22.29 8.06
CA ALA A 143 -0.81 22.78 9.12
C ALA A 143 -2.04 21.87 9.31
N ARG A 144 -2.59 21.32 8.22
CA ARG A 144 -3.68 20.34 8.27
C ARG A 144 -3.23 19.04 8.92
N LEU A 145 -2.06 18.51 8.53
CA LEU A 145 -1.49 17.33 9.16
C LEU A 145 -1.22 17.54 10.65
N ASP A 146 -0.82 18.75 11.08
CA ASP A 146 -0.65 19.06 12.51
C ASP A 146 -1.97 18.83 13.27
N ARG A 147 -3.10 19.32 12.75
CA ARG A 147 -4.43 19.16 13.37
C ARG A 147 -4.97 17.74 13.31
N VAL A 148 -4.59 16.96 12.29
CA VAL A 148 -5.00 15.55 12.13
C VAL A 148 -4.16 14.61 13.01
N LEU A 149 -2.90 14.97 13.30
CA LEU A 149 -1.95 14.11 14.00
C LEU A 149 -1.81 14.40 15.51
N VAL A 150 -2.57 15.34 16.06
CA VAL A 150 -2.62 15.57 17.52
C VAL A 150 -3.24 14.38 18.25
N VAL A 151 -2.81 14.16 19.50
CA VAL A 151 -3.29 13.03 20.32
C VAL A 151 -4.72 13.27 20.83
N ARG A 152 -5.10 14.52 21.08
CA ARG A 152 -6.42 14.89 21.62
C ARG A 152 -7.12 15.82 20.66
N ASN A 153 -8.41 15.59 20.43
CA ASN A 153 -9.26 16.37 19.53
C ASN A 153 -8.71 16.47 18.10
N ALA A 154 -8.20 15.34 17.58
CA ALA A 154 -7.74 15.26 16.20
C ALA A 154 -8.88 15.58 15.22
N GLU A 155 -8.60 16.43 14.24
CA GLU A 155 -9.54 16.68 13.15
C GLU A 155 -9.68 15.44 12.27
N PRO A 156 -10.90 15.05 11.85
CA PRO A 156 -11.07 13.98 10.90
C PRO A 156 -10.51 14.39 9.53
N LEU A 157 -9.85 13.45 8.87
CA LEU A 157 -9.40 13.59 7.49
C LEU A 157 -9.97 12.43 6.67
N PRO A 158 -10.76 12.71 5.61
CA PRO A 158 -11.29 11.67 4.75
C PRO A 158 -10.18 10.82 4.14
N ARG A 159 -10.41 9.50 4.09
CA ARG A 159 -9.45 8.50 3.63
C ARG A 159 -10.03 7.67 2.50
N THR A 160 -9.20 7.36 1.49
CA THR A 160 -9.41 6.25 0.56
C THR A 160 -8.45 5.13 0.89
N ASN A 161 -8.95 3.90 0.83
CA ASN A 161 -8.13 2.70 0.84
C ASN A 161 -7.91 2.25 -0.60
N LEU A 162 -6.65 2.11 -1.02
CA LEU A 162 -6.28 1.52 -2.30
C LEU A 162 -5.66 0.15 -2.08
N ILE A 163 -6.22 -0.86 -2.74
CA ILE A 163 -5.56 -2.15 -2.92
C ILE A 163 -5.13 -2.25 -4.37
N MET A 164 -3.84 -2.35 -4.61
CA MET A 164 -3.28 -2.58 -5.93
C MET A 164 -2.67 -3.96 -5.99
N ILE A 165 -3.25 -4.84 -6.78
CA ILE A 165 -2.70 -6.17 -7.04
C ILE A 165 -2.18 -6.19 -8.47
N SER A 166 -0.88 -6.38 -8.58
CA SER A 166 -0.18 -6.46 -9.85
C SER A 166 0.41 -7.84 -10.05
N GLY A 167 0.40 -8.33 -11.27
CA GLY A 167 1.09 -9.57 -11.56
C GLY A 167 1.22 -9.92 -13.02
N GLY A 168 2.01 -10.97 -13.26
CA GLY A 168 2.14 -11.56 -14.58
C GLY A 168 0.89 -12.35 -14.96
N ASP A 169 0.62 -12.37 -16.25
CA ASP A 169 -0.51 -13.09 -16.82
C ASP A 169 -0.33 -14.62 -16.71
N VAL A 170 -1.43 -15.36 -16.88
CA VAL A 170 -1.46 -16.82 -16.96
C VAL A 170 -2.23 -17.25 -18.19
N SER A 171 -1.78 -18.32 -18.84
CA SER A 171 -2.37 -18.79 -20.11
C SER A 171 -3.86 -19.13 -20.02
N SER A 172 -4.35 -19.48 -18.83
CA SER A 172 -5.76 -19.78 -18.58
C SER A 172 -6.65 -18.54 -18.45
N ARG A 173 -6.07 -17.33 -18.37
CA ARG A 173 -6.82 -16.10 -18.20
C ARG A 173 -7.47 -15.69 -19.52
N LYS A 174 -8.75 -15.34 -19.46
CA LYS A 174 -9.47 -14.72 -20.58
C LYS A 174 -9.14 -13.23 -20.63
N SER A 175 -8.93 -12.72 -21.84
CA SER A 175 -8.68 -11.28 -22.06
C SER A 175 -9.76 -10.42 -21.39
N GLN A 176 -9.36 -9.29 -20.82
CA GLN A 176 -10.22 -8.31 -20.15
C GLN A 176 -11.06 -8.87 -18.98
N THR A 177 -10.67 -10.03 -18.43
CA THR A 177 -11.34 -10.60 -17.26
C THR A 177 -10.56 -10.23 -16.00
N SER A 178 -11.20 -9.48 -15.10
CA SER A 178 -10.69 -9.18 -13.76
C SER A 178 -10.79 -10.42 -12.87
N LEU A 179 -9.79 -10.67 -12.03
CA LEU A 179 -9.87 -11.68 -10.97
C LEU A 179 -10.54 -11.14 -9.71
N ILE A 180 -10.54 -9.82 -9.55
CA ILE A 180 -11.16 -9.14 -8.43
C ILE A 180 -12.50 -8.55 -8.90
N HIS A 181 -13.58 -8.92 -8.22
CA HIS A 181 -14.89 -8.32 -8.45
C HIS A 181 -14.86 -6.83 -8.10
N TRP A 182 -15.47 -6.01 -8.97
CA TRP A 182 -15.40 -4.55 -8.88
C TRP A 182 -16.78 -3.87 -8.84
N GLU A 183 -17.86 -4.61 -9.12
CA GLU A 183 -19.22 -4.06 -9.21
C GLU A 183 -19.80 -3.72 -7.83
N GLU A 184 -19.47 -4.51 -6.82
CA GLU A 184 -19.95 -4.33 -5.45
C GLU A 184 -18.76 -4.35 -4.47
N ALA A 185 -18.92 -3.60 -3.37
CA ALA A 185 -17.96 -3.67 -2.28
C ALA A 185 -17.98 -5.09 -1.67
N PRO A 186 -16.82 -5.72 -1.48
CA PRO A 186 -16.74 -7.06 -0.89
C PRO A 186 -17.23 -7.02 0.56
N LYS A 187 -18.00 -8.03 0.97
CA LYS A 187 -18.58 -8.12 2.33
C LYS A 187 -17.52 -8.16 3.43
N GLU A 188 -16.33 -8.63 3.08
CA GLU A 188 -15.18 -8.75 3.96
C GLU A 188 -14.50 -7.41 4.22
N TYR A 189 -14.80 -6.37 3.43
CA TYR A 189 -14.33 -5.02 3.70
C TYR A 189 -15.31 -4.30 4.62
N THR A 190 -14.87 -4.03 5.85
CA THR A 190 -15.69 -3.44 6.92
C THR A 190 -15.17 -2.10 7.42
N ALA A 191 -14.05 -1.63 6.87
CA ALA A 191 -13.50 -0.31 7.21
C ALA A 191 -14.46 0.82 6.75
N PRO A 192 -14.53 1.94 7.48
CA PRO A 192 -15.47 3.04 7.20
C PRO A 192 -14.97 3.98 6.08
N HIS A 193 -14.00 3.55 5.29
CA HIS A 193 -13.32 4.39 4.29
C HIS A 193 -13.72 3.96 2.88
N ASP A 194 -13.67 4.87 1.92
CA ASP A 194 -13.87 4.50 0.51
C ASP A 194 -12.83 3.45 0.09
N LEU A 195 -13.25 2.46 -0.71
CA LEU A 195 -12.36 1.41 -1.20
C LEU A 195 -12.19 1.53 -2.72
N GLN A 196 -10.95 1.62 -3.16
CA GLN A 196 -10.56 1.31 -4.52
C GLN A 196 -9.77 0.01 -4.55
N VAL A 197 -10.13 -0.88 -5.48
CA VAL A 197 -9.26 -2.00 -5.87
C VAL A 197 -8.84 -1.83 -7.32
N VAL A 198 -7.55 -2.04 -7.58
CA VAL A 198 -6.95 -1.97 -8.93
C VAL A 198 -6.21 -3.27 -9.18
N GLU A 199 -6.57 -3.93 -10.28
CA GLU A 199 -5.83 -5.06 -10.81
C GLU A 199 -5.00 -4.62 -12.01
N LEU A 200 -3.70 -4.92 -12.00
CA LEU A 200 -2.78 -4.61 -13.09
C LEU A 200 -2.08 -5.88 -13.58
N ILE A 201 -2.27 -6.22 -14.84
CA ILE A 201 -1.56 -7.32 -15.48
C ILE A 201 -0.41 -6.77 -16.32
N LEU A 202 0.81 -7.21 -16.01
CA LEU A 202 2.02 -6.81 -16.71
C LEU A 202 2.60 -8.01 -17.45
N GLN A 203 2.70 -7.90 -18.77
CA GLN A 203 3.49 -8.84 -19.57
C GLN A 203 4.98 -8.65 -19.26
N ASP A 204 5.70 -9.75 -19.02
CA ASP A 204 7.13 -9.73 -18.67
C ASP A 204 7.49 -8.80 -17.50
N GLY A 205 6.56 -8.61 -16.56
CA GLY A 205 6.75 -7.66 -15.45
C GLY A 205 7.92 -8.04 -14.53
N ASP A 206 8.28 -9.33 -14.43
CA ASP A 206 9.50 -9.77 -13.74
C ASP A 206 10.75 -9.25 -14.45
N LYS A 207 10.85 -9.39 -15.77
CA LYS A 207 11.98 -8.83 -16.54
C LYS A 207 12.07 -7.32 -16.45
N LEU A 208 10.93 -6.61 -16.36
CA LEU A 208 10.93 -5.16 -16.14
C LEU A 208 11.48 -4.82 -14.75
N ILE A 209 11.02 -5.51 -13.72
CA ILE A 209 11.48 -5.33 -12.34
C ILE A 209 12.98 -5.60 -12.25
N ASP A 210 13.45 -6.73 -12.79
CA ASP A 210 14.86 -7.11 -12.79
C ASP A 210 15.70 -6.04 -13.49
N ARG A 211 15.32 -5.59 -14.70
CA ARG A 211 16.01 -4.51 -15.42
C ARG A 211 16.06 -3.19 -14.65
N ILE A 212 15.00 -2.83 -13.93
CA ILE A 212 14.98 -1.62 -13.10
C ILE A 212 15.99 -1.76 -11.96
N TYR A 213 16.01 -2.89 -11.26
CA TYR A 213 16.98 -3.12 -10.19
C TYR A 213 18.41 -3.18 -10.73
N ASP A 214 18.65 -3.88 -11.83
CA ASP A 214 19.97 -3.94 -12.47
C ASP A 214 20.47 -2.54 -12.85
N ALA A 215 19.60 -1.68 -13.40
CA ALA A 215 19.95 -0.31 -13.74
C ALA A 215 20.29 0.58 -12.53
N LEU A 216 19.74 0.28 -11.34
CA LEU A 216 20.06 1.00 -10.11
C LEU A 216 21.43 0.61 -9.54
N TRP A 217 21.94 -0.59 -9.87
CA TRP A 217 23.20 -1.12 -9.37
C TRP A 217 24.31 -1.19 -10.42
N ALA A 218 24.02 -0.82 -11.67
CA ALA A 218 25.01 -0.62 -12.72
C ALA A 218 25.81 0.68 -12.46
N ALA A 219 26.67 0.64 -11.45
CA ALA A 219 27.73 1.60 -11.18
C ALA A 219 29.09 0.98 -11.51
#